data_AF-A0A2D7BUG7-F1
#
_entry.id   AF-A0A2D7BUG7-F1
#
_cell.length_a   1.000
_cell.length_b   1.000
_cell.length_c   1.000
_cell.angle_alpha   90.00
_cell.angle_beta   90.00
_cell.angle_gamma   90.00
#
_symmetry.space_group_name_H-M   'P 1'
#
loop_
_entity.id
_entity.type
_entity.pdbx_description
1 polymer ?
#
loop_
_entity_poly.entity_id
_entity_poly.type
_entity_poly.pdbx_seq_one_letter_code
_entity_poly.pdbx_strand_id
1 'polypeptide(L)'
;MPRLSLWRQDKSNDYNFFDSNIREQFDIGGTAFLVHKYLGPENVGEQNDSTQPNHHASSDGASELTIQDMLLMENRDRKYDPDIYELRGIYNVSDNDFDLAQFGFFLTADNLFVSFHINDMIEKLGRKLMSGDVLELPHLRDDTLLDEDKNGINKFYVVEDANRSSEGFSQTWYPHVWRVKVGPMNDTQEFQDIVESDNDIFSTYKSEIEISEAVEKGASEAYDGYIETDHLYGQDDYGYGKTSLAKGTQFPASPAEGDEFLRTDFNPPRMYVRSGSKWVYAPVPSTDPTWEGNTYVQRRFTNNDATINNSDSKQGLSAVIKPKADV
;
A
#
# COMPACT_ATOMS: atom_id res chain seq x y z
N MET A 1 22.41 41.72 48.29
CA MET A 1 22.05 41.96 46.89
C MET A 1 20.82 41.15 46.58
N PRO A 2 19.68 41.74 46.19
CA PRO A 2 18.55 40.96 45.73
C PRO A 2 18.98 40.26 44.43
N ARG A 3 18.94 38.93 44.43
CA ARG A 3 19.19 38.13 43.23
C ARG A 3 17.96 38.28 42.34
N LEU A 4 18.01 39.21 41.39
CA LEU A 4 17.06 39.25 40.28
C LEU A 4 17.27 38.00 39.43
N SER A 5 16.55 36.94 39.78
CA SER A 5 16.37 35.78 38.90
C SER A 5 15.30 36.14 37.88
N LEU A 6 15.66 36.12 36.60
CA LEU A 6 14.69 36.23 35.50
C LEU A 6 13.81 34.97 35.40
N TRP A 7 14.35 33.82 35.85
CA TRP A 7 13.57 32.60 36.01
C TRP A 7 12.64 32.73 37.22
N ARG A 8 11.35 32.47 36.98
CA ARG A 8 10.31 32.34 38.00
C ARG A 8 9.67 30.96 37.87
N GLN A 9 9.30 30.36 39.00
CA GLN A 9 8.69 29.03 39.03
C GLN A 9 7.20 29.04 38.64
N ASP A 10 6.55 30.19 38.82
CA ASP A 10 5.13 30.37 38.53
C ASP A 10 4.91 31.26 37.29
N LYS A 11 3.87 30.93 36.52
CA LYS A 11 3.40 31.74 35.38
C LYS A 11 2.77 33.04 35.89
N SER A 12 3.56 34.11 35.90
CA SER A 12 3.11 35.46 36.27
C SER A 12 2.54 36.25 35.08
N ASN A 13 2.06 37.48 35.29
CA ASN A 13 1.55 38.35 34.22
C ASN A 13 2.53 38.54 33.05
N ASP A 14 3.84 38.50 33.33
CA ASP A 14 4.89 38.59 32.31
C ASP A 14 4.77 37.43 31.30
N TYR A 15 4.44 36.21 31.75
CA TYR A 15 4.21 35.06 30.87
C TYR A 15 3.02 35.31 29.95
N ASN A 16 1.90 35.78 30.50
CA ASN A 16 0.69 36.04 29.70
C ASN A 16 0.92 37.14 28.66
N PHE A 17 1.74 38.15 28.98
CA PHE A 17 2.11 39.19 28.02
C PHE A 17 2.97 38.65 26.87
N PHE A 18 3.98 37.82 27.16
CA PHE A 18 4.75 37.19 26.09
C PHE A 18 3.90 36.24 25.27
N ASP A 19 3.05 35.45 25.93
CA ASP A 19 2.14 34.50 25.28
C ASP A 19 1.18 35.20 24.32
N SER A 20 0.54 36.31 24.74
CA SER A 20 -0.39 37.03 23.87
C SER A 20 0.27 37.64 22.64
N ASN A 21 1.48 38.21 22.80
CA ASN A 21 2.22 38.79 21.68
C ASN A 21 2.71 37.70 20.70
N ILE A 22 3.14 36.56 21.22
CA ILE A 22 3.56 35.42 20.39
C ILE A 22 2.34 34.81 19.69
N ARG A 23 1.20 34.66 20.39
CA ARG A 23 -0.06 34.19 19.80
C ARG A 23 -0.47 35.05 18.61
N GLU A 24 -0.42 36.38 18.75
CA GLU A 24 -0.76 37.32 17.68
C GLU A 24 0.11 37.12 16.43
N GLN A 25 1.39 36.80 16.59
CA GLN A 25 2.27 36.47 15.46
C GLN A 25 1.76 35.26 14.66
N PHE A 26 1.28 34.21 15.33
CA PHE A 26 0.72 33.02 14.66
C PHE A 26 -0.67 33.29 14.09
N ASP A 27 -1.51 34.04 14.80
CA ASP A 27 -2.88 34.34 14.34
C ASP A 27 -2.88 35.21 13.08
N ILE A 28 -1.96 36.17 12.96
CA ILE A 28 -1.87 37.09 11.82
C ILE A 28 -0.94 36.54 10.73
N GLY A 29 0.23 36.02 11.11
CA GLY A 29 1.28 35.60 10.19
C GLY A 29 1.23 34.13 9.77
N GLY A 30 0.46 33.30 10.48
CA GLY A 30 0.36 31.87 10.24
C GLY A 30 -0.62 31.51 9.12
N THR A 31 -0.29 30.44 8.40
CA THR A 31 -1.22 29.77 7.48
C THR A 31 -2.15 28.86 8.25
N ALA A 32 -3.34 28.61 7.70
CA ALA A 32 -4.28 27.65 8.27
C ALA A 32 -3.80 26.21 8.00
N PHE A 33 -3.88 25.38 9.04
CA PHE A 33 -3.68 23.94 8.99
C PHE A 33 -4.94 23.28 9.50
N LEU A 34 -5.48 22.36 8.72
CA LEU A 34 -6.59 21.52 9.12
C LEU A 34 -6.01 20.28 9.79
N VAL A 35 -6.46 20.00 11.01
CA VAL A 35 -5.90 18.93 11.85
C VAL A 35 -6.92 17.83 12.01
N HIS A 36 -6.52 16.63 11.58
CA HIS A 36 -7.19 15.38 11.92
C HIS A 36 -6.55 14.84 13.19
N LYS A 37 -7.29 14.91 14.29
CA LYS A 37 -6.81 14.54 15.62
C LYS A 37 -6.83 13.04 15.79
N TYR A 38 -5.68 12.43 16.07
CA TYR A 38 -5.59 11.01 16.36
C TYR A 38 -6.17 10.70 17.75
N LEU A 39 -7.07 9.71 17.83
CA LEU A 39 -7.72 9.28 19.08
C LEU A 39 -7.15 7.97 19.64
N GLY A 40 -6.54 7.15 18.78
CA GLY A 40 -6.01 5.83 19.16
C GLY A 40 -6.23 4.77 18.09
N PRO A 41 -5.84 3.52 18.36
CA PRO A 41 -6.09 2.41 17.45
C PRO A 41 -7.59 2.08 17.38
N GLU A 42 -8.05 1.69 16.20
CA GLU A 42 -9.44 1.30 15.98
C GLU A 42 -9.80 0.03 16.77
N ASN A 43 -11.07 -0.05 17.21
CA ASN A 43 -11.59 -1.25 17.84
C ASN A 43 -12.04 -2.23 16.76
N VAL A 44 -11.13 -3.06 16.31
CA VAL A 44 -11.49 -4.40 15.82
C VAL A 44 -12.09 -5.14 17.00
N GLY A 45 -13.41 -5.35 16.98
CA GLY A 45 -14.16 -5.99 18.06
C GLY A 45 -13.65 -7.38 18.44
N GLU A 46 -14.41 -8.13 19.25
CA GLU A 46 -14.01 -9.49 19.65
C GLU A 46 -13.80 -10.41 18.43
N GLN A 47 -12.57 -10.48 17.95
CA GLN A 47 -12.12 -11.57 17.13
C GLN A 47 -12.05 -12.77 18.07
N ASN A 48 -12.74 -13.86 17.73
CA ASN A 48 -12.71 -15.12 18.48
C ASN A 48 -11.34 -15.84 18.40
N ASP A 49 -10.26 -15.06 18.36
CA ASP A 49 -8.88 -15.47 18.22
C ASP A 49 -8.12 -14.98 19.45
N SER A 50 -7.74 -15.90 20.33
CA SER A 50 -7.02 -15.56 21.56
C SER A 50 -5.56 -15.18 21.33
N THR A 51 -5.07 -15.20 20.08
CA THR A 51 -3.71 -14.82 19.74
C THR A 51 -3.55 -13.33 19.45
N GLN A 52 -4.66 -12.63 19.19
CA GLN A 52 -4.64 -11.19 18.91
C GLN A 52 -4.78 -10.36 20.20
N PRO A 53 -3.96 -9.32 20.40
CA PRO A 53 -4.04 -8.47 21.58
C PRO A 53 -5.29 -7.58 21.52
N ASN A 54 -6.16 -7.70 22.53
CA ASN A 54 -7.27 -6.77 22.70
C ASN A 54 -6.77 -5.44 23.28
N HIS A 55 -6.49 -4.47 22.39
CA HIS A 55 -6.02 -3.12 22.76
C HIS A 55 -7.06 -2.30 23.56
N HIS A 56 -8.32 -2.75 23.60
CA HIS A 56 -9.42 -2.13 24.34
C HIS A 56 -9.75 -2.86 25.66
N ALA A 57 -8.98 -3.89 26.03
CA ALA A 57 -9.20 -4.66 27.27
C ALA A 57 -8.71 -3.95 28.55
N SER A 58 -8.07 -2.78 28.44
CA SER A 58 -7.71 -1.97 29.61
C SER A 58 -8.94 -1.23 30.12
N SER A 59 -9.08 -1.11 31.45
CA SER A 59 -10.25 -0.52 32.10
C SER A 59 -10.53 0.95 31.74
N ASP A 60 -9.59 1.63 31.08
CA ASP A 60 -9.69 3.02 30.60
C ASP A 60 -9.95 3.12 29.07
N GLY A 61 -10.15 2.00 28.36
CA GLY A 61 -10.27 1.97 26.90
C GLY A 61 -8.92 2.12 26.18
N ALA A 62 -8.93 2.06 24.84
CA ALA A 62 -7.74 2.45 24.06
C ALA A 62 -7.61 3.98 24.07
N SER A 63 -6.40 4.46 24.38
CA SER A 63 -6.06 5.89 24.42
C SER A 63 -4.94 6.18 23.43
N GLU A 64 -4.66 7.46 23.17
CA GLU A 64 -3.61 7.92 22.25
C GLU A 64 -2.20 7.41 22.63
N LEU A 65 -2.02 6.94 23.87
CA LEU A 65 -0.77 6.41 24.42
C LEU A 65 -0.65 4.88 24.28
N THR A 66 -1.70 4.20 23.81
CA THR A 66 -1.65 2.75 23.61
C THR A 66 -0.80 2.44 22.38
N ILE A 67 0.38 1.85 22.63
CA ILE A 67 1.31 1.44 21.59
C ILE A 67 0.87 0.06 21.10
N GLN A 68 0.62 -0.03 19.80
CA GLN A 68 0.41 -1.29 19.10
C GLN A 68 1.76 -1.92 18.74
N ASP A 69 1.80 -3.26 18.60
CA ASP A 69 3.04 -4.00 18.39
C ASP A 69 3.78 -3.55 17.11
N MET A 70 4.88 -2.84 17.31
CA MET A 70 5.77 -2.32 16.26
C MET A 70 6.47 -3.43 15.46
N LEU A 71 6.50 -4.67 15.97
CA LEU A 71 7.30 -5.76 15.41
C LEU A 71 6.47 -6.73 14.54
N LEU A 72 5.19 -6.90 14.85
CA LEU A 72 4.34 -7.90 14.19
C LEU A 72 3.33 -7.30 13.18
N MET A 73 3.25 -5.97 13.06
CA MET A 73 2.42 -5.26 12.07
C MET A 73 0.95 -5.75 12.03
N GLU A 74 0.45 -6.27 13.14
CA GLU A 74 -0.91 -6.78 13.27
C GLU A 74 -1.85 -5.63 13.64
N ASN A 75 -2.77 -5.35 12.72
CA ASN A 75 -3.91 -4.44 12.78
C ASN A 75 -3.68 -2.92 12.95
N ARG A 76 -3.13 -2.32 11.90
CA ARG A 76 -2.64 -0.94 11.79
C ARG A 76 -3.67 0.21 11.83
N ASP A 77 -4.93 -0.07 12.12
CA ASP A 77 -6.01 0.86 11.79
C ASP A 77 -6.09 1.99 12.82
N ARG A 78 -5.88 3.24 12.38
CA ARG A 78 -5.91 4.43 13.24
C ARG A 78 -7.28 5.07 13.19
N LYS A 79 -7.75 5.51 14.34
CA LYS A 79 -8.99 6.27 14.46
C LYS A 79 -8.72 7.75 14.66
N TYR A 80 -9.42 8.58 13.88
CA TYR A 80 -9.39 10.03 14.01
C TYR A 80 -10.69 10.58 14.58
N ASP A 81 -10.62 11.79 15.10
CA ASP A 81 -11.79 12.58 15.46
C ASP A 81 -12.50 13.02 14.16
N PRO A 82 -13.83 12.79 14.02
CA PRO A 82 -14.57 13.27 12.85
C PRO A 82 -14.58 14.81 12.73
N ASP A 83 -14.39 15.53 13.83
CA ASP A 83 -14.32 16.99 13.81
C ASP A 83 -12.92 17.47 13.37
N ILE A 84 -12.87 18.34 12.36
CA ILE A 84 -11.63 18.93 11.84
C ILE A 84 -11.32 20.22 12.61
N TYR A 85 -10.09 20.32 13.13
CA TYR A 85 -9.66 21.48 13.91
C TYR A 85 -8.76 22.41 13.08
N GLU A 86 -9.02 23.72 13.08
CA GLU A 86 -8.16 24.70 12.41
C GLU A 86 -7.11 25.28 13.37
N LEU A 87 -5.83 25.05 13.06
CA LEU A 87 -4.70 25.68 13.74
C LEU A 87 -3.95 26.64 12.82
N ARG A 88 -3.36 27.69 13.40
CA ARG A 88 -2.51 28.63 12.66
C ARG A 88 -1.04 28.30 12.95
N GLY A 89 -0.29 28.03 11.89
CA GLY A 89 1.10 27.60 11.97
C GLY A 89 1.99 28.37 11.02
N ILE A 90 3.28 28.40 11.32
CA ILE A 90 4.30 28.98 10.44
C ILE A 90 5.33 27.89 10.15
N TYR A 91 5.70 27.75 8.88
CA TYR A 91 6.74 26.83 8.43
C TYR A 91 7.65 27.53 7.42
N ASN A 92 8.89 27.06 7.31
CA ASN A 92 9.82 27.56 6.30
C ASN A 92 9.69 26.69 5.05
N VAL A 93 9.47 27.33 3.89
CA VAL A 93 9.60 26.68 2.59
C VAL A 93 11.09 26.68 2.25
N SER A 94 11.71 25.51 2.21
CA SER A 94 13.10 25.35 1.77
C SER A 94 13.15 24.46 0.54
N ASP A 95 13.79 24.94 -0.52
CA ASP A 95 14.07 24.14 -1.72
C ASP A 95 15.29 23.25 -1.44
N ASN A 96 15.06 21.98 -1.15
CA ASN A 96 16.14 21.00 -1.09
C ASN A 96 16.51 20.59 -2.51
N ASP A 97 17.63 21.09 -3.03
CA ASP A 97 18.17 20.71 -4.34
C ASP A 97 18.82 19.32 -4.23
N PHE A 98 18.41 18.38 -5.09
CA PHE A 98 18.92 17.01 -5.06
C PHE A 98 20.30 16.96 -5.72
N ASP A 99 21.36 16.82 -4.93
CA ASP A 99 22.68 16.50 -5.46
C ASP A 99 22.82 14.99 -5.72
N LEU A 100 22.63 14.60 -6.99
CA LEU A 100 22.76 13.21 -7.46
C LEU A 100 24.22 12.76 -7.63
N ALA A 101 25.22 13.63 -7.39
CA ALA A 101 26.63 13.26 -7.54
C ALA A 101 27.15 12.37 -6.41
N GLN A 102 26.46 12.33 -5.27
CA GLN A 102 26.80 11.49 -4.13
C GLN A 102 26.13 10.11 -4.26
N PHE A 103 26.89 9.09 -4.64
CA PHE A 103 26.43 7.70 -4.62
C PHE A 103 26.12 7.26 -3.18
N GLY A 104 24.85 7.36 -2.81
CA GLY A 104 24.31 6.91 -1.54
C GLY A 104 22.83 7.28 -1.53
N PHE A 105 21.96 6.27 -1.46
CA PHE A 105 20.50 6.42 -1.48
C PHE A 105 20.01 7.04 -0.16
N PHE A 106 20.25 8.34 0.04
CA PHE A 106 19.58 9.13 1.06
C PHE A 106 18.51 9.95 0.35
N LEU A 107 17.34 9.35 0.14
CA LEU A 107 16.12 10.11 -0.06
C LEU A 107 15.84 10.81 1.27
N THR A 108 16.26 12.07 1.41
CA THR A 108 15.66 12.94 2.41
C THR A 108 14.19 13.06 2.03
N ALA A 109 13.32 12.33 2.72
CA ALA A 109 11.88 12.55 2.65
C ALA A 109 11.61 14.04 2.84
N ASP A 110 10.64 14.57 2.10
CA ASP A 110 10.15 15.96 2.13
C ASP A 110 9.57 16.30 3.52
N ASN A 111 10.45 16.41 4.51
CA ASN A 111 10.10 16.63 5.89
C ASN A 111 10.01 18.13 6.15
N LEU A 112 8.85 18.56 6.63
CA LEU A 112 8.57 19.95 6.94
C LEU A 112 8.60 20.17 8.46
N PHE A 113 9.18 21.30 8.88
CA PHE A 113 9.11 21.75 10.27
C PHE A 113 8.09 22.87 10.41
N VAL A 114 6.99 22.59 11.10
CA VAL A 114 5.91 23.54 11.35
C VAL A 114 5.94 23.96 12.82
N SER A 115 5.78 25.25 13.08
CA SER A 115 5.71 25.82 14.42
C SER A 115 4.31 26.32 14.72
N PHE A 116 3.79 25.99 15.90
CA PHE A 116 2.47 26.35 16.39
C PHE A 116 2.54 26.98 17.78
N HIS A 117 1.53 27.77 18.14
CA HIS A 117 1.41 28.34 19.48
C HIS A 117 0.83 27.32 20.48
N ILE A 118 1.53 27.07 21.60
CA ILE A 118 1.17 26.00 22.55
C ILE A 118 -0.21 26.20 23.17
N ASN A 119 -0.52 27.40 23.68
CA ASN A 119 -1.78 27.59 24.39
C ASN A 119 -2.99 27.61 23.43
N ASP A 120 -2.82 28.07 22.19
CA ASP A 120 -3.88 28.03 21.17
C ASP A 120 -4.19 26.58 20.76
N MET A 121 -3.15 25.76 20.59
CA MET A 121 -3.32 24.32 20.36
C MET A 121 -4.08 23.64 21.49
N ILE A 122 -3.71 23.91 22.74
CA ILE A 122 -4.38 23.31 23.90
C ILE A 122 -5.83 23.79 24.01
N GLU A 123 -6.11 25.06 23.72
CA GLU A 123 -7.45 25.64 23.75
C GLU A 123 -8.37 25.00 22.69
N LYS A 124 -7.87 24.77 21.47
CA LYS A 124 -8.67 24.24 20.36
C LYS A 124 -8.75 22.71 20.33
N LEU A 125 -7.63 22.02 20.54
CA LEU A 125 -7.51 20.57 20.38
C LEU A 125 -7.59 19.80 21.71
N GLY A 126 -7.46 20.51 22.84
CA GLY A 126 -7.45 19.93 24.19
C GLY A 126 -6.12 19.28 24.60
N ARG A 127 -5.18 19.13 23.65
CA ARG A 127 -3.83 18.60 23.88
C ARG A 127 -2.85 19.21 22.87
N LYS A 128 -1.56 18.98 23.08
CA LYS A 128 -0.55 19.31 22.07
C LYS A 128 -0.58 18.25 20.95
N LEU A 129 -0.18 18.67 19.75
CA LEU A 129 0.06 17.76 18.64
C LEU A 129 1.12 16.72 19.02
N MET A 130 0.86 15.48 18.63
CA MET A 130 1.71 14.33 18.89
C MET A 130 1.94 13.53 17.61
N SER A 131 2.87 12.57 17.69
CA SER A 131 3.10 11.63 16.60
C SER A 131 1.80 10.94 16.21
N GLY A 132 1.51 10.93 14.91
CA GLY A 132 0.32 10.31 14.33
C GLY A 132 -0.86 11.24 14.08
N ASP A 133 -0.86 12.48 14.56
CA ASP A 133 -1.81 13.49 14.08
C ASP A 133 -1.54 13.79 12.58
N VAL A 134 -2.58 14.08 11.81
CA VAL A 134 -2.46 14.39 10.38
C VAL A 134 -2.82 15.86 10.14
N LEU A 135 -2.00 16.53 9.35
CA LEU A 135 -2.17 17.91 8.93
C LEU A 135 -2.50 17.94 7.45
N GLU A 136 -3.61 18.57 7.12
CA GLU A 136 -3.96 18.99 5.78
C GLU A 136 -3.56 20.47 5.59
N LEU A 137 -2.92 20.76 4.47
CA LEU A 137 -2.45 22.11 4.11
C LEU A 137 -3.25 22.64 2.92
N PRO A 138 -4.35 23.38 3.15
CA PRO A 138 -5.23 23.86 2.07
C PRO A 138 -4.53 24.79 1.07
N HIS A 139 -3.47 25.49 1.50
CA HIS A 139 -2.71 26.42 0.66
C HIS A 139 -1.66 25.76 -0.23
N LEU A 140 -1.35 24.47 -0.05
CA LEU A 140 -0.55 23.67 -1.00
C LEU A 140 -1.42 22.78 -1.89
N ARG A 141 -2.72 23.07 -1.98
CA ARG A 141 -3.60 22.35 -2.88
C ARG A 141 -3.11 22.52 -4.33
N ASP A 142 -2.96 21.41 -5.04
CA ASP A 142 -2.59 21.42 -6.45
C ASP A 142 -3.86 21.58 -7.31
N ASP A 143 -4.03 22.76 -7.89
CA ASP A 143 -5.12 23.11 -8.81
C ASP A 143 -4.72 22.94 -10.30
N THR A 144 -3.46 22.58 -10.58
CA THR A 144 -2.90 22.48 -11.93
C THR A 144 -2.88 21.06 -12.48
N LEU A 145 -3.91 20.29 -12.16
CA LEU A 145 -4.05 18.92 -12.63
C LEU A 145 -4.14 18.87 -14.17
N LEU A 146 -3.62 17.79 -14.75
CA LEU A 146 -3.67 17.56 -16.21
C LEU A 146 -5.10 17.41 -16.74
N ASP A 147 -6.02 17.06 -15.85
CA ASP A 147 -7.45 16.86 -16.12
C ASP A 147 -8.22 18.05 -15.52
N GLU A 148 -8.75 18.92 -16.38
CA GLU A 148 -9.43 20.17 -16.00
C GLU A 148 -10.76 19.90 -15.26
N ASP A 149 -11.34 18.71 -15.43
CA ASP A 149 -12.60 18.31 -14.78
C ASP A 149 -12.39 17.81 -13.33
N LYS A 150 -11.15 17.61 -12.89
CA LYS A 150 -10.83 17.12 -11.54
C LYS A 150 -10.57 18.26 -10.57
N ASN A 151 -11.18 18.14 -9.39
CA ASN A 151 -10.93 19.05 -8.27
C ASN A 151 -9.46 18.96 -7.84
N GLY A 152 -8.91 20.11 -7.43
CA GLY A 152 -7.53 20.19 -6.95
C GLY A 152 -7.28 19.26 -5.76
N ILE A 153 -6.08 18.72 -5.70
CA ILE A 153 -5.63 17.67 -4.77
C ILE A 153 -5.07 18.31 -3.50
N ASN A 154 -5.65 17.96 -2.33
CA ASN A 154 -5.15 18.42 -1.04
C ASN A 154 -3.93 17.59 -0.61
N LYS A 155 -2.99 18.23 0.08
CA LYS A 155 -1.75 17.58 0.53
C LYS A 155 -1.80 17.28 2.02
N PHE A 156 -1.60 16.01 2.37
CA PHE A 156 -1.61 15.51 3.74
C PHE A 156 -0.20 15.22 4.24
N TYR A 157 0.06 15.59 5.49
CA TYR A 157 1.32 15.35 6.19
C TYR A 157 1.05 14.72 7.56
N VAL A 158 1.80 13.69 7.91
CA VAL A 158 1.72 13.02 9.21
C VAL A 158 2.75 13.64 10.14
N VAL A 159 2.34 13.90 11.38
CA VAL A 159 3.25 14.28 12.45
C VAL A 159 4.13 13.09 12.84
N GLU A 160 5.43 13.22 12.65
CA GLU A 160 6.40 12.19 13.05
C GLU A 160 6.87 12.43 14.48
N ASP A 161 7.27 13.65 14.79
CA ASP A 161 7.80 14.04 16.10
C ASP A 161 7.43 15.48 16.43
N ALA A 162 7.38 15.80 17.71
CA ALA A 162 7.07 17.14 18.18
C ALA A 162 7.85 17.51 19.44
N ASN A 163 8.45 18.70 19.42
CA ASN A 163 9.30 19.19 20.48
C ASN A 163 9.07 20.69 20.77
N ARG A 164 9.61 21.17 21.89
CA ARG A 164 9.60 22.60 22.20
C ARG A 164 10.63 23.28 21.30
N SER A 165 10.21 24.29 20.54
CA SER A 165 11.13 25.06 19.71
C SER A 165 12.15 25.80 20.58
N SER A 166 13.43 25.76 20.21
CA SER A 166 14.48 26.54 20.86
C SER A 166 14.24 28.04 20.79
N GLU A 167 13.56 28.50 19.74
CA GLU A 167 13.21 29.91 19.51
C GLU A 167 11.95 30.33 20.28
N GLY A 168 11.23 29.36 20.84
CA GLY A 168 9.94 29.58 21.50
C GLY A 168 10.01 29.94 22.98
N PHE A 169 11.20 30.18 23.53
CA PHE A 169 11.38 30.49 24.95
C PHE A 169 11.34 32.00 25.20
N SER A 170 10.46 32.44 26.10
CA SER A 170 10.47 33.83 26.58
C SER A 170 11.64 34.08 27.54
N GLN A 171 11.90 35.35 27.87
CA GLN A 171 12.94 35.75 28.83
C GLN A 171 12.70 35.17 30.23
N THR A 172 11.45 34.78 30.53
CA THR A 172 11.08 34.04 31.73
C THR A 172 11.32 32.53 31.63
N TRP A 173 12.00 32.06 30.57
CA TRP A 173 12.36 30.65 30.33
C TRP A 173 11.18 29.67 30.21
N TYR A 174 9.99 30.17 29.89
CA TYR A 174 8.84 29.34 29.55
C TYR A 174 8.73 29.16 28.03
N PRO A 175 8.35 27.94 27.57
CA PRO A 175 8.08 27.68 26.16
C PRO A 175 6.67 28.16 25.78
N HIS A 176 6.57 28.81 24.63
CA HIS A 176 5.32 29.26 24.01
C HIS A 176 5.07 28.62 22.64
N VAL A 177 6.12 28.08 22.00
CA VAL A 177 6.04 27.51 20.64
C VAL A 177 6.31 26.01 20.66
N TRP A 178 5.44 25.27 19.96
CA TRP A 178 5.56 23.85 19.68
C TRP A 178 6.02 23.66 18.25
N ARG A 179 7.14 22.96 18.04
CA ARG A 179 7.65 22.63 16.72
C ARG A 179 7.36 21.17 16.43
N VAL A 180 6.82 20.93 15.25
CA VAL A 180 6.40 19.62 14.79
C VAL A 180 7.16 19.31 13.52
N LYS A 181 7.76 18.12 13.46
CA LYS A 181 8.33 17.55 12.24
C LYS A 181 7.24 16.72 11.58
N VAL A 182 6.93 17.03 10.33
CA VAL A 182 5.92 16.33 9.56
C VAL A 182 6.52 15.75 8.29
N GLY A 183 6.11 14.54 7.93
CA GLY A 183 6.46 13.87 6.68
C GLY A 183 5.23 13.69 5.80
N PRO A 184 5.38 13.53 4.47
CA PRO A 184 4.24 13.30 3.59
C PRO A 184 3.49 12.03 4.00
N MET A 185 2.16 12.09 3.99
CA MET A 185 1.32 10.91 4.23
C MET A 185 1.41 9.96 3.02
N ASN A 186 1.61 8.68 3.27
CA ASN A 186 1.48 7.64 2.26
C ASN A 186 0.07 7.03 2.36
N ASP A 187 -0.51 6.65 1.22
CA ASP A 187 -1.77 5.93 1.19
C ASP A 187 -1.56 4.53 1.78
N THR A 188 -2.03 4.35 3.01
CA THR A 188 -1.97 3.09 3.74
C THR A 188 -3.28 2.91 4.50
N GLN A 189 -3.62 1.65 4.79
CA GLN A 189 -4.80 1.27 5.58
C GLN A 189 -4.93 2.06 6.90
N GLU A 190 -3.82 2.55 7.47
CA GLU A 190 -3.84 3.37 8.70
C GLU A 190 -4.61 4.68 8.55
N PHE A 191 -4.67 5.25 7.35
CA PHE A 191 -5.25 6.57 7.08
C PHE A 191 -6.55 6.48 6.29
N GLN A 192 -7.15 5.28 6.21
CA GLN A 192 -8.36 5.03 5.43
C GLN A 192 -9.52 5.95 5.83
N ASP A 193 -9.70 6.22 7.13
CA ASP A 193 -10.73 7.13 7.66
C ASP A 193 -10.61 8.56 7.11
N ILE A 194 -9.38 9.03 6.85
CA ILE A 194 -9.13 10.36 6.29
C ILE A 194 -9.37 10.35 4.78
N VAL A 195 -8.88 9.30 4.09
CA VAL A 195 -8.85 9.22 2.62
C VAL A 195 -10.22 8.88 2.02
N GLU A 196 -11.04 8.04 2.67
CA GLU A 196 -12.35 7.63 2.14
C GLU A 196 -13.44 8.72 2.25
N SER A 197 -13.19 9.79 3.02
CA SER A 197 -14.18 10.84 3.25
C SER A 197 -14.37 11.80 2.06
N ASP A 198 -13.39 11.89 1.17
CA ASP A 198 -13.39 12.79 0.02
C ASP A 198 -13.36 11.97 -1.28
N ASN A 199 -14.16 12.37 -2.29
CA ASN A 199 -14.41 11.59 -3.50
C ASN A 199 -13.13 10.91 -4.03
N ASP A 200 -13.19 9.58 -4.10
CA ASP A 200 -12.15 8.57 -4.31
C ASP A 200 -11.19 8.83 -5.49
N ILE A 201 -10.36 9.86 -5.38
CA ILE A 201 -9.33 10.23 -6.38
C ILE A 201 -7.95 9.71 -5.95
N PHE A 202 -7.76 9.38 -4.67
CA PHE A 202 -6.47 9.00 -4.10
C PHE A 202 -6.29 7.50 -3.84
N SER A 203 -7.36 6.76 -3.52
CA SER A 203 -7.19 5.38 -3.05
C SER A 203 -7.29 4.38 -4.20
N THR A 204 -6.15 3.86 -4.66
CA THR A 204 -6.14 2.65 -5.50
C THR A 204 -6.26 1.38 -4.67
N TYR A 205 -6.06 1.48 -3.35
CA TYR A 205 -6.01 0.34 -2.45
C TYR A 205 -7.25 -0.54 -2.52
N LYS A 206 -8.45 0.05 -2.47
CA LYS A 206 -9.69 -0.72 -2.57
C LYS A 206 -9.82 -1.45 -3.91
N SER A 207 -9.46 -0.78 -5.01
CA SER A 207 -9.46 -1.40 -6.33
C SER A 207 -8.42 -2.53 -6.43
N GLU A 208 -7.27 -2.41 -5.77
CA GLU A 208 -6.23 -3.44 -5.73
C GLU A 208 -6.65 -4.67 -4.90
N ILE A 209 -7.35 -4.47 -3.79
CA ILE A 209 -7.99 -5.55 -3.03
C ILE A 209 -9.04 -6.24 -3.89
N GLU A 210 -9.96 -5.49 -4.47
CA GLU A 210 -11.03 -6.05 -5.31
C GLU A 210 -10.46 -6.85 -6.50
N ILE A 211 -9.38 -6.37 -7.12
CA ILE A 211 -8.65 -7.09 -8.16
C ILE A 211 -8.02 -8.37 -7.60
N SER A 212 -7.38 -8.31 -6.43
CA SER A 212 -6.73 -9.48 -5.82
C SER A 212 -7.74 -10.55 -5.44
N GLU A 213 -8.85 -10.17 -4.80
CA GLU A 213 -9.95 -11.08 -4.48
C GLU A 213 -10.60 -11.66 -5.73
N ALA A 214 -10.79 -10.86 -6.78
CA ALA A 214 -11.31 -11.36 -8.05
C ALA A 214 -10.35 -12.34 -8.73
N VAL A 215 -9.03 -12.14 -8.61
CA VAL A 215 -8.01 -13.06 -9.11
C VAL A 215 -7.99 -14.35 -8.30
N GLU A 216 -8.07 -14.29 -6.97
CA GLU A 216 -8.15 -15.48 -6.11
C GLU A 216 -9.44 -16.27 -6.33
N LYS A 217 -10.56 -15.57 -6.47
CA LYS A 217 -11.84 -16.18 -6.83
C LYS A 217 -11.79 -16.80 -8.21
N GLY A 218 -11.26 -16.11 -9.21
CA GLY A 218 -11.07 -16.65 -10.56
C GLY A 218 -10.13 -17.86 -10.56
N ALA A 219 -9.06 -17.83 -9.76
CA ALA A 219 -8.13 -18.95 -9.62
C ALA A 219 -8.76 -20.15 -8.91
N SER A 220 -9.58 -19.93 -7.88
CA SER A 220 -10.29 -21.01 -7.17
C SER A 220 -11.45 -21.60 -7.97
N GLU A 221 -12.21 -20.78 -8.71
CA GLU A 221 -13.26 -21.26 -9.63
C GLU A 221 -12.69 -22.01 -10.83
N ALA A 222 -11.53 -21.58 -11.34
CA ALA A 222 -10.79 -22.30 -12.38
C ALA A 222 -10.11 -23.58 -11.86
N TYR A 223 -9.87 -23.69 -10.56
CA TYR A 223 -9.17 -24.80 -9.94
C TYR A 223 -10.02 -25.41 -8.80
N ASP A 224 -11.00 -26.24 -9.17
CA ASP A 224 -11.84 -27.04 -8.25
C ASP A 224 -11.06 -28.20 -7.58
N GLY A 225 -9.79 -27.99 -7.24
CA GLY A 225 -8.91 -29.02 -6.66
C GLY A 225 -8.57 -30.18 -7.60
N TYR A 226 -9.03 -30.14 -8.85
CA TYR A 226 -8.68 -31.11 -9.88
C TYR A 226 -7.49 -30.59 -10.68
N ILE A 227 -6.38 -31.33 -10.64
CA ILE A 227 -5.30 -31.17 -11.62
C ILE A 227 -5.90 -31.53 -12.97
N GLU A 228 -6.00 -30.58 -13.90
CA GLU A 228 -6.36 -30.89 -15.29
C GLU A 228 -5.29 -31.79 -15.91
N THR A 229 -5.46 -33.10 -15.79
CA THR A 229 -4.53 -34.09 -16.36
C THR A 229 -4.77 -34.37 -17.83
N ASP A 230 -5.74 -33.70 -18.46
CA ASP A 230 -6.11 -33.94 -19.85
C ASP A 230 -4.98 -33.56 -20.83
N HIS A 231 -4.10 -32.63 -20.43
CA HIS A 231 -2.88 -32.32 -21.19
C HIS A 231 -1.71 -33.28 -20.91
N LEU A 232 -1.75 -34.06 -19.83
CA LEU A 232 -0.68 -35.02 -19.47
C LEU A 232 -0.71 -36.29 -20.33
N TYR A 233 -1.80 -36.55 -21.06
CA TYR A 233 -2.01 -37.79 -21.81
C TYR A 233 -2.16 -37.59 -23.31
N GLY A 234 -1.14 -36.99 -23.93
CA GLY A 234 -0.91 -37.06 -25.37
C GLY A 234 -1.94 -36.32 -26.24
N GLN A 235 -1.44 -35.57 -27.21
CA GLN A 235 -2.26 -34.83 -28.17
C GLN A 235 -2.70 -35.77 -29.31
N ASP A 236 -3.93 -35.66 -29.79
CA ASP A 236 -4.33 -36.26 -31.07
C ASP A 236 -3.77 -35.45 -32.27
N ASP A 237 -3.90 -35.99 -33.48
CA ASP A 237 -3.45 -35.32 -34.73
C ASP A 237 -4.12 -33.94 -34.98
N TYR A 238 -5.12 -33.57 -34.17
CA TYR A 238 -5.88 -32.31 -34.28
C TYR A 238 -5.66 -31.34 -33.12
N GLY A 239 -4.77 -31.66 -32.19
CA GLY A 239 -4.37 -30.72 -31.17
C GLY A 239 -5.17 -30.77 -29.87
N TYR A 240 -6.13 -31.69 -29.74
CA TYR A 240 -6.96 -31.86 -28.54
C TYR A 240 -6.49 -33.10 -27.74
N GLY A 241 -6.69 -33.08 -26.41
CA GLY A 241 -6.25 -34.17 -25.54
C GLY A 241 -6.90 -35.50 -25.92
N LYS A 242 -6.11 -36.57 -26.08
CA LYS A 242 -6.64 -37.91 -26.39
C LYS A 242 -7.61 -38.34 -25.27
N THR A 243 -8.92 -38.30 -25.55
CA THR A 243 -9.97 -38.50 -24.55
C THR A 243 -10.12 -39.96 -24.05
N SER A 244 -9.19 -40.87 -24.34
CA SER A 244 -9.25 -42.23 -23.77
C SER A 244 -7.89 -42.93 -23.72
N LEU A 245 -7.04 -42.52 -22.77
CA LEU A 245 -5.90 -43.34 -22.39
C LEU A 245 -6.33 -44.47 -21.45
N ALA A 246 -5.96 -45.72 -21.77
CA ALA A 246 -6.22 -46.86 -20.90
C ALA A 246 -5.41 -46.74 -19.60
N LYS A 247 -6.08 -46.86 -18.45
CA LYS A 247 -5.49 -46.67 -17.12
C LYS A 247 -5.86 -47.79 -16.15
N GLY A 248 -4.94 -48.12 -15.24
CA GLY A 248 -5.19 -49.11 -14.19
C GLY A 248 -3.93 -49.54 -13.44
N THR A 249 -4.10 -50.49 -12.53
CA THR A 249 -3.01 -51.03 -11.69
C THR A 249 -2.29 -52.23 -12.32
N GLN A 250 -2.79 -52.73 -13.46
CA GLN A 250 -2.23 -53.86 -14.20
C GLN A 250 -2.32 -53.60 -15.71
N PHE A 251 -1.36 -54.11 -16.48
CA PHE A 251 -1.37 -53.97 -17.94
C PHE A 251 -2.48 -54.83 -18.57
N PRO A 252 -3.05 -54.41 -19.71
CA PRO A 252 -4.02 -55.19 -20.46
C PRO A 252 -3.48 -56.57 -20.86
N ALA A 253 -4.36 -57.58 -20.87
CA ALA A 253 -3.99 -58.96 -21.22
C ALA A 253 -3.72 -59.17 -22.72
N SER A 254 -4.15 -58.24 -23.58
CA SER A 254 -3.96 -58.33 -25.03
C SER A 254 -3.64 -56.95 -25.63
N PRO A 255 -2.41 -56.43 -25.42
CA PRO A 255 -2.01 -55.14 -25.96
C PRO A 255 -1.46 -55.26 -27.39
N ALA A 256 -1.71 -54.25 -28.22
CA ALA A 256 -1.10 -54.08 -29.52
C ALA A 256 0.23 -53.30 -29.41
N GLU A 257 1.09 -53.43 -30.41
CA GLU A 257 2.35 -52.67 -30.49
C GLU A 257 2.06 -51.17 -30.53
N GLY A 258 2.74 -50.38 -29.70
CA GLY A 258 2.54 -48.94 -29.61
C GLY A 258 1.38 -48.50 -28.71
N ASP A 259 0.64 -49.43 -28.09
CA ASP A 259 -0.39 -49.08 -27.10
C ASP A 259 0.22 -48.32 -25.91
N GLU A 260 -0.47 -47.27 -25.49
CA GLU A 260 -0.11 -46.43 -24.36
C GLU A 260 -0.96 -46.80 -23.14
N PHE A 261 -0.34 -46.95 -21.96
CA PHE A 261 -1.05 -47.31 -20.72
C PHE A 261 -0.52 -46.54 -19.51
N LEU A 262 -1.44 -46.00 -18.70
CA LEU A 262 -1.12 -45.30 -17.47
C LEU A 262 -1.21 -46.22 -16.24
N ARG A 263 -0.09 -46.38 -15.54
CA ARG A 263 -0.02 -47.11 -14.27
C ARG A 263 -0.30 -46.16 -13.10
N THR A 264 -1.45 -46.33 -12.46
CA THR A 264 -1.93 -45.48 -11.35
C THR A 264 -1.49 -45.98 -9.96
N ASP A 265 -0.73 -47.06 -9.88
CA ASP A 265 -0.18 -47.60 -8.64
C ASP A 265 1.14 -46.91 -8.21
N PHE A 266 1.72 -46.07 -9.06
CA PHE A 266 2.87 -45.23 -8.74
C PHE A 266 2.43 -43.82 -8.33
N ASN A 267 3.19 -43.18 -7.45
CA ASN A 267 3.04 -41.76 -7.12
C ASN A 267 4.36 -41.01 -7.45
N PRO A 268 4.41 -40.17 -8.50
CA PRO A 268 3.33 -39.87 -9.45
C PRO A 268 3.02 -41.04 -10.39
N PRO A 269 1.80 -41.11 -10.98
CA PRO A 269 1.45 -42.09 -12.00
C PRO A 269 2.45 -42.09 -13.16
N ARG A 270 2.71 -43.26 -13.76
CA ARG A 270 3.75 -43.43 -14.79
C ARG A 270 3.17 -43.96 -16.09
N MET A 271 3.62 -43.39 -17.21
CA MET A 271 3.22 -43.81 -18.56
C MET A 271 4.14 -44.92 -19.09
N TYR A 272 3.55 -45.90 -19.76
CA TYR A 272 4.26 -46.98 -20.44
C TYR A 272 3.75 -47.14 -21.86
N VAL A 273 4.65 -47.47 -22.78
CA VAL A 273 4.34 -47.79 -24.18
C VAL A 273 4.71 -49.24 -24.46
N ARG A 274 3.85 -49.95 -25.18
CA ARG A 274 4.08 -51.32 -25.60
C ARG A 274 5.15 -51.36 -26.69
N SER A 275 6.30 -51.98 -26.40
CA SER A 275 7.36 -52.24 -27.37
C SER A 275 7.72 -53.73 -27.41
N GLY A 276 7.38 -54.38 -28.51
CA GLY A 276 7.44 -55.82 -28.73
C GLY A 276 6.71 -56.61 -27.65
N SER A 277 7.48 -57.40 -26.89
CA SER A 277 6.95 -58.23 -25.80
C SER A 277 6.96 -57.54 -24.43
N LYS A 278 7.39 -56.27 -24.32
CA LYS A 278 7.56 -55.57 -23.04
C LYS A 278 6.84 -54.22 -23.00
N TRP A 279 6.54 -53.78 -21.78
CA TRP A 279 6.10 -52.40 -21.53
C TRP A 279 7.33 -51.59 -21.13
N VAL A 280 7.59 -50.51 -21.87
CA VAL A 280 8.75 -49.63 -21.65
C VAL A 280 8.23 -48.32 -21.05
N TYR A 281 8.88 -47.85 -19.98
CA TYR A 281 8.54 -46.57 -19.37
C TYR A 281 8.81 -45.43 -20.37
N ALA A 282 7.79 -44.64 -20.64
CA ALA A 282 7.90 -43.44 -21.46
C ALA A 282 7.93 -42.24 -20.51
N PRO A 283 9.07 -41.55 -20.35
CA PRO A 283 9.08 -40.29 -19.63
C PRO A 283 8.22 -39.29 -20.40
N VAL A 284 7.21 -38.72 -19.75
CA VAL A 284 6.51 -37.56 -20.30
C VAL A 284 7.55 -36.45 -20.43
N PRO A 285 7.79 -35.88 -21.62
CA PRO A 285 8.66 -34.72 -21.71
C PRO A 285 8.05 -33.63 -20.84
N SER A 286 8.79 -33.17 -19.83
CA SER A 286 8.38 -32.08 -18.94
C SER A 286 8.23 -30.80 -19.77
N THR A 287 7.04 -30.64 -20.34
CA THR A 287 6.51 -29.40 -20.87
C THR A 287 5.52 -28.84 -19.87
N ASP A 288 5.79 -29.05 -18.57
CA ASP A 288 5.00 -28.50 -17.48
C ASP A 288 4.83 -27.00 -17.73
N PRO A 289 3.59 -26.52 -17.97
CA PRO A 289 3.29 -25.15 -17.65
C PRO A 289 3.31 -25.13 -16.12
N THR A 290 4.46 -24.78 -15.53
CA THR A 290 4.43 -24.36 -14.13
C THR A 290 3.42 -23.22 -14.00
N TRP A 291 2.90 -22.98 -12.80
CA TRP A 291 2.03 -21.83 -12.55
C TRP A 291 2.65 -20.52 -13.09
N GLU A 292 3.98 -20.40 -13.08
CA GLU A 292 4.71 -19.29 -13.70
C GLU A 292 4.43 -19.17 -15.22
N GLY A 293 4.30 -20.27 -15.95
CA GLY A 293 4.02 -20.28 -17.39
C GLY A 293 2.59 -19.87 -17.77
N ASN A 294 1.62 -19.99 -16.85
CA ASN A 294 0.25 -19.51 -17.05
C ASN A 294 0.05 -18.08 -16.53
N THR A 295 0.75 -17.69 -15.47
CA THR A 295 0.73 -16.31 -14.94
C THR A 295 1.45 -15.33 -15.86
N TYR A 296 2.53 -15.75 -16.52
CA TYR A 296 3.17 -14.97 -17.59
C TYR A 296 2.66 -15.42 -18.96
N VAL A 297 1.59 -14.78 -19.45
CA VAL A 297 1.03 -14.97 -20.81
C VAL A 297 2.01 -14.56 -21.95
N GLN A 298 3.28 -14.28 -21.63
CA GLN A 298 4.31 -13.86 -22.59
C GLN A 298 4.52 -14.84 -23.74
N ARG A 299 4.21 -16.14 -23.57
CA ARG A 299 4.43 -17.12 -24.63
C ARG A 299 3.44 -17.00 -25.80
N ARG A 300 2.26 -16.39 -25.60
CA ARG A 300 1.24 -16.25 -26.66
C ARG A 300 1.18 -14.87 -27.31
N PHE A 301 1.83 -13.86 -26.73
CA PHE A 301 1.86 -12.51 -27.32
C PHE A 301 2.85 -12.34 -28.47
N THR A 302 3.85 -13.20 -28.58
CA THR A 302 4.94 -13.01 -29.56
C THR A 302 4.59 -13.48 -30.97
N ASN A 303 3.57 -14.34 -31.15
CA ASN A 303 3.24 -14.93 -32.46
C ASN A 303 1.77 -15.39 -32.53
N ASN A 304 0.84 -14.47 -32.28
CA ASN A 304 -0.58 -14.76 -32.47
C ASN A 304 -0.99 -14.53 -33.93
N ASP A 305 -1.12 -15.61 -34.70
CA ASP A 305 -1.48 -15.56 -36.13
C ASP A 305 -3.01 -15.59 -36.36
N ALA A 306 -3.81 -15.44 -35.29
CA ALA A 306 -5.26 -15.53 -35.37
C ALA A 306 -5.88 -14.28 -36.01
N THR A 307 -6.91 -14.48 -36.84
CA THR A 307 -7.74 -13.43 -37.43
C THR A 307 -9.04 -13.25 -36.62
N ILE A 308 -9.37 -12.01 -36.26
CA ILE A 308 -10.65 -11.66 -35.65
C ILE A 308 -11.35 -10.69 -36.62
N ASN A 309 -12.57 -11.04 -37.08
CA ASN A 309 -13.36 -10.24 -38.01
C ASN A 309 -12.60 -9.83 -39.30
N ASN A 310 -11.98 -10.80 -39.98
CA ASN A 310 -11.16 -10.59 -41.20
C ASN A 310 -10.02 -9.58 -41.04
N SER A 311 -9.57 -9.33 -39.81
CA SER A 311 -8.40 -8.52 -39.49
C SER A 311 -7.41 -9.34 -38.67
N ASP A 312 -6.14 -9.28 -39.03
CA ASP A 312 -5.07 -9.97 -38.30
C ASP A 312 -4.97 -9.37 -36.90
N SER A 313 -5.02 -10.22 -35.87
CA SER A 313 -4.89 -9.74 -34.48
C SER A 313 -3.41 -9.53 -34.14
N LYS A 314 -3.05 -8.26 -33.84
CA LYS A 314 -1.74 -7.76 -33.37
C LYS A 314 -0.50 -8.29 -34.14
N GLN A 315 -0.20 -7.68 -35.28
CA GLN A 315 1.11 -7.77 -35.95
C GLN A 315 2.06 -6.67 -35.48
N GLY A 316 3.37 -6.95 -35.46
CA GLY A 316 4.40 -5.94 -35.17
C GLY A 316 4.40 -4.78 -36.18
N LEU A 317 4.75 -3.57 -35.72
CA LEU A 317 4.71 -2.33 -36.53
C LEU A 317 5.54 -2.42 -37.82
N SER A 318 6.57 -3.26 -37.83
CA SER A 318 7.44 -3.54 -38.98
C SER A 318 6.76 -4.34 -40.10
N ALA A 319 5.71 -5.11 -39.80
CA ALA A 319 4.91 -5.82 -40.80
C ALA A 319 3.84 -4.92 -41.43
N VAL A 320 3.33 -3.95 -40.65
CA VAL A 320 2.33 -2.96 -41.08
C VAL A 320 2.95 -1.87 -41.95
N ILE A 321 4.16 -1.41 -41.62
CA ILE A 321 4.87 -0.37 -42.38
C ILE A 321 6.00 -1.01 -43.18
N LYS A 322 5.71 -1.37 -44.43
CA LYS A 322 6.75 -1.83 -45.38
C LYS A 322 7.59 -0.63 -45.81
N PRO A 323 8.94 -0.72 -45.83
CA PRO A 323 9.77 0.36 -46.34
C PRO A 323 9.43 0.61 -47.81
N LYS A 324 9.03 1.84 -48.12
CA LYS A 324 8.83 2.31 -49.48
C LYS A 324 10.19 2.79 -50.00
N ALA A 325 10.61 2.32 -51.17
CA ALA A 325 11.79 2.86 -51.82
C ALA A 325 11.52 4.33 -52.22
N ASP A 326 12.47 5.21 -51.97
CA ASP A 326 12.43 6.58 -52.47
C ASP A 326 12.39 6.55 -53.99
N VAL A 327 11.33 7.13 -54.56
CA VAL A 327 11.24 7.50 -55.98
C VAL A 327 10.97 8.99 -56.05
#